data_AF-A0A952SP66-F1
#
_entry.id   AF-A0A952SP66-F1
#
_cell.length_a   1.000
_cell.length_b   1.000
_cell.length_c   1.000
_cell.angle_alpha   90.00
_cell.angle_beta   90.00
_cell.angle_gamma   90.00
#
_symmetry.space_group_name_H-M   'P 1'
#
loop_
_entity.id
_entity.type
_entity.pdbx_description
1 polymer ?
#
loop_
_entity_poly.entity_id
_entity_poly.type
_entity_poly.pdbx_seq_one_letter_code
_entity_poly.pdbx_strand_id
1 'polypeptide(L)'
;MFDPESSNKPVPLDPIITARVEAIKQLAQGLSDRVAVMDQSFNVVYANEAAWSVDHSGGVQRQHAKCYEAFANRIDPCGACPAIKVFETSEVQCVSCSGRGDG
;
A
#
# COMPACT_ATOMS: atom_id res chain seq x y z
N MET A 1 -35.58 -6.08 -10.08
CA MET A 1 -34.73 -7.13 -10.68
C MET A 1 -33.31 -6.64 -10.45
N PHE A 2 -32.58 -7.29 -9.55
CA PHE A 2 -31.25 -6.84 -9.11
C PHE A 2 -30.22 -7.55 -9.97
N ASP A 3 -29.47 -6.80 -10.77
CA ASP A 3 -28.39 -7.31 -11.61
C ASP A 3 -27.21 -7.77 -10.72
N PRO A 4 -26.83 -9.06 -10.72
CA PRO A 4 -25.77 -9.58 -9.87
C PRO A 4 -24.52 -9.91 -10.70
N GLU A 5 -23.92 -8.93 -11.36
CA GLU A 5 -22.61 -9.13 -12.03
C GLU A 5 -21.68 -7.93 -11.82
N SER A 6 -21.39 -7.62 -10.56
CA SER A 6 -20.19 -6.86 -10.19
C SER A 6 -18.98 -7.80 -10.16
N SER A 7 -18.67 -8.41 -11.30
CA SER A 7 -17.59 -9.40 -11.45
C SER A 7 -16.32 -8.71 -11.96
N ASN A 8 -15.42 -8.45 -11.02
CA ASN A 8 -13.97 -8.53 -11.15
C ASN A 8 -13.37 -8.09 -12.50
N LYS A 9 -13.38 -6.78 -12.79
CA LYS A 9 -12.51 -6.25 -13.84
C LYS A 9 -11.09 -6.13 -13.28
N PRO A 10 -10.06 -6.70 -13.92
CA PRO A 10 -8.69 -6.36 -13.58
C PRO A 10 -8.56 -4.84 -13.68
N VAL A 11 -8.01 -4.22 -12.63
CA VAL A 11 -7.72 -2.79 -12.61
C VAL A 11 -7.01 -2.46 -13.92
N PRO A 12 -7.53 -1.55 -14.77
CA PRO A 12 -6.80 -1.15 -15.96
C PRO A 12 -5.46 -0.63 -15.48
N LEU A 13 -4.37 -1.25 -15.92
CA LEU A 13 -3.02 -0.70 -15.79
C LEU A 13 -2.98 0.52 -16.70
N ASP A 14 -3.60 1.61 -16.24
CA ASP A 14 -3.57 2.89 -16.92
C ASP A 14 -2.10 3.21 -17.20
N PRO A 15 -1.69 3.42 -18.46
CA PRO A 15 -0.28 3.62 -18.80
C PRO A 15 0.32 4.81 -18.04
N ILE A 16 -0.54 5.76 -17.65
CA ILE A 16 -0.19 6.90 -16.80
C ILE A 16 0.16 6.46 -15.38
N ILE A 17 -0.64 5.57 -14.78
CA ILE A 17 -0.38 5.05 -13.43
C ILE A 17 0.89 4.21 -13.45
N THR A 18 1.06 3.34 -14.45
CA THR A 18 2.28 2.55 -14.63
C THR A 18 3.52 3.44 -14.72
N ALA A 19 3.52 4.44 -15.62
CA ALA A 19 4.65 5.36 -15.77
C ALA A 19 4.98 6.12 -14.47
N ARG A 20 3.95 6.52 -13.71
CA ARG A 20 4.14 7.18 -12.40
C ARG A 20 4.75 6.24 -11.37
N VAL A 21 4.30 5.00 -11.31
CA VAL A 21 4.86 3.98 -10.39
C VAL A 21 6.31 3.67 -10.75
N GLU A 22 6.64 3.57 -12.04
CA GLU A 22 8.02 3.37 -12.49
C GLU A 22 8.94 4.53 -12.10
N ALA A 23 8.47 5.77 -12.23
CA ALA A 23 9.21 6.94 -11.77
C ALA A 23 9.45 6.89 -10.24
N ILE A 24 8.43 6.52 -9.45
CA ILE A 24 8.58 6.34 -8.00
C ILE A 24 9.61 5.25 -7.70
N LYS A 25 9.57 4.13 -8.43
CA LYS A 25 10.49 3.01 -8.25
C LYS A 25 11.94 3.42 -8.49
N GLN A 26 12.20 4.18 -9.55
CA GLN A 26 13.54 4.71 -9.84
C GLN A 26 14.07 5.60 -8.70
N LEU A 27 13.22 6.44 -8.13
CA LEU A 27 13.59 7.33 -7.02
C LEU A 27 13.76 6.57 -5.70
N ALA A 28 12.89 5.60 -5.43
CA ALA A 28 12.85 4.86 -4.16
C ALA A 28 13.98 3.85 -3.98
N GLN A 29 14.64 3.42 -5.07
CA GLN A 29 15.80 2.52 -5.00
C GLN A 29 17.02 3.15 -4.31
N GLY A 30 17.15 4.48 -4.34
CA GLY A 30 18.23 5.20 -3.66
C GLY A 30 17.92 5.58 -2.21
N LEU A 31 16.71 5.30 -1.72
CA LEU A 31 16.27 5.68 -0.39
C LEU A 31 16.43 4.52 0.59
N SER A 32 17.01 4.83 1.76
CA SER A 32 16.99 3.93 2.92
C SER A 32 15.62 3.88 3.60
N ASP A 33 14.78 4.89 3.35
CA ASP A 33 13.41 4.94 3.84
C ASP A 33 12.49 3.95 3.13
N ARG A 34 11.44 3.53 3.83
CA ARG A 34 10.47 2.59 3.30
C ARG A 34 9.50 3.28 2.37
N VAL A 35 9.40 2.78 1.15
CA VAL A 35 8.47 3.29 0.14
C VAL A 35 7.63 2.14 -0.37
N ALA A 36 6.31 2.30 -0.29
CA ALA A 36 5.34 1.39 -0.88
C ALA A 36 4.24 2.18 -1.58
N VAL A 37 3.80 1.67 -2.73
CA VAL A 37 2.66 2.15 -3.50
C VAL A 37 1.60 1.06 -3.49
N MET A 38 0.37 1.46 -3.21
CA MET A 38 -0.79 0.58 -3.16
C MET A 38 -1.99 1.20 -3.86
N ASP A 39 -2.94 0.37 -4.28
CA ASP A 39 -4.20 0.82 -4.86
C ASP A 39 -5.26 1.15 -3.78
N GLN A 40 -6.43 1.61 -4.23
CA GLN A 40 -7.58 1.92 -3.36
C GLN A 40 -8.17 0.69 -2.65
N SER A 41 -7.88 -0.51 -3.15
CA SER A 41 -8.26 -1.79 -2.52
C SER A 41 -7.19 -2.31 -1.56
N PHE A 42 -6.20 -1.49 -1.22
CA PHE A 42 -5.05 -1.80 -0.37
C PHE A 42 -4.10 -2.85 -0.95
N ASN A 43 -4.17 -3.18 -2.25
CA ASN A 43 -3.20 -4.09 -2.85
C ASN A 43 -1.87 -3.37 -3.04
N VAL A 44 -0.77 -3.95 -2.55
CA VAL A 44 0.57 -3.39 -2.76
C VAL A 44 0.98 -3.62 -4.20
N VAL A 45 1.13 -2.53 -4.96
CA VAL A 45 1.54 -2.53 -6.38
C VAL A 45 3.06 -2.45 -6.52
N TYR A 46 3.72 -1.75 -5.60
CA TYR A 46 5.17 -1.63 -5.55
C TYR A 46 5.64 -1.41 -4.12
N ALA A 47 6.79 -1.97 -3.76
CA ALA A 47 7.49 -1.63 -2.53
C ALA A 47 9.00 -1.82 -2.71
N ASN A 48 9.80 -0.93 -2.13
CA ASN A 48 11.26 -1.02 -2.19
C ASN A 48 11.80 -2.07 -1.20
N GLU A 49 13.07 -2.42 -1.32
CA GLU A 49 13.69 -3.44 -0.46
C GLU A 49 13.65 -3.06 1.02
N ALA A 50 13.80 -1.77 1.35
CA ALA A 50 13.70 -1.28 2.72
C ALA A 50 12.31 -1.53 3.33
N ALA A 51 11.24 -1.44 2.53
CA ALA A 51 9.89 -1.74 2.97
C ALA A 51 9.67 -3.24 3.26
N TRP A 52 10.26 -4.12 2.43
CA TRP A 52 10.19 -5.58 2.62
C TRP A 52 11.07 -6.09 3.75
N SER A 53 12.24 -5.48 3.93
CA SER A 53 13.29 -5.94 4.86
C SER A 53 12.93 -5.89 6.34
N VAL A 54 11.72 -5.49 6.74
CA VAL A 54 11.35 -5.48 8.17
C VAL A 54 10.28 -6.49 8.51
N ASP A 55 9.59 -7.04 7.52
CA ASP A 55 8.74 -8.20 7.72
C ASP A 55 9.59 -9.48 7.64
N HIS A 56 10.45 -9.69 8.65
CA HIS A 56 11.31 -10.87 8.79
C HIS A 56 10.52 -12.13 9.21
N SER A 57 9.22 -12.18 8.94
CA SER A 57 8.35 -13.30 9.29
C SER A 57 8.51 -14.50 8.34
N GLY A 58 9.72 -14.83 7.88
CA GLY A 58 10.08 -16.09 7.20
C GLY A 58 9.21 -16.56 6.02
N GLY A 59 8.32 -15.71 5.52
CA GLY A 59 7.25 -16.07 4.61
C GLY A 59 7.51 -15.44 3.26
N VAL A 60 7.60 -16.31 2.23
CA VAL A 60 7.57 -16.02 0.80
C VAL A 60 7.11 -14.60 0.50
N GLN A 61 7.98 -13.78 -0.13
CA GLN A 61 7.62 -12.44 -0.63
C GLN A 61 6.26 -12.52 -1.31
N ARG A 62 5.21 -12.07 -0.62
CA ARG A 62 3.87 -12.02 -1.20
C ARG A 62 3.85 -10.78 -2.06
N GLN A 63 4.34 -10.91 -3.29
CA GLN A 63 4.33 -9.87 -4.32
C GLN A 63 2.91 -9.34 -4.63
N HIS A 64 1.87 -9.92 -4.02
CA HIS A 64 0.47 -9.52 -4.15
C HIS A 64 -0.25 -9.60 -2.79
N ALA A 65 0.33 -9.08 -1.71
CA ALA A 65 -0.35 -8.96 -0.42
C ALA A 65 -1.04 -7.61 -0.27
N LYS A 66 -2.12 -7.59 0.51
CA LYS A 66 -2.75 -6.35 0.94
C LYS A 66 -1.85 -5.63 1.95
N CYS A 67 -1.89 -4.31 1.98
CA CYS A 67 -0.96 -3.50 2.80
C CYS A 67 -1.03 -3.86 4.29
N TYR A 68 -2.22 -4.19 4.78
CA TYR A 68 -2.44 -4.57 6.18
C TYR A 68 -1.94 -5.98 6.51
N GLU A 69 -1.89 -6.88 5.52
CA GLU A 69 -1.27 -8.21 5.66
C GLU A 69 0.25 -8.09 5.57
N ALA A 70 0.74 -7.27 4.64
CA ALA A 70 2.16 -7.15 4.32
C ALA A 70 2.97 -6.31 5.31
N PHE A 71 2.36 -5.28 5.92
CA PHE A 71 3.08 -4.33 6.78
C PHE A 71 2.54 -4.25 8.21
N ALA A 72 1.26 -4.57 8.42
CA ALA A 72 0.65 -4.58 9.76
C ALA A 72 0.46 -5.99 10.30
N ASN A 73 0.74 -7.04 9.51
CA ASN A 73 0.53 -8.45 9.83
C ASN A 73 -0.88 -8.74 10.38
N ARG A 74 -1.90 -8.07 9.81
CA ARG A 74 -3.32 -8.21 10.16
C ARG A 74 -4.09 -8.85 9.01
N ILE A 75 -5.27 -9.37 9.30
CA ILE A 75 -6.22 -9.92 8.32
C ILE A 75 -7.32 -8.92 7.92
N ASP A 76 -7.48 -7.85 8.70
CA ASP A 76 -8.47 -6.79 8.50
C ASP A 76 -7.80 -5.42 8.34
N PRO A 77 -8.44 -4.48 7.62
CA PRO A 77 -7.92 -3.14 7.43
C PRO A 77 -7.75 -2.40 8.76
N CYS A 78 -6.74 -1.53 8.79
CA CYS A 78 -6.46 -0.62 9.90
C CYS A 78 -7.69 0.26 10.17
N GLY A 79 -8.32 0.13 11.35
CA GLY A 79 -9.50 0.93 11.73
C GLY A 79 -9.27 2.45 11.74
N ALA A 80 -8.01 2.88 11.92
CA ALA A 80 -7.60 4.29 11.83
C ALA A 80 -6.58 4.51 10.70
N CYS A 81 -6.71 3.81 9.57
CA CYS A 81 -5.73 3.93 8.50
C CYS A 81 -5.74 5.32 7.87
N PRO A 82 -4.58 6.01 7.78
CA PRO A 82 -4.49 7.28 7.06
C PRO A 82 -4.89 7.14 5.58
N ALA A 83 -4.62 5.96 5.00
CA ALA A 83 -4.95 5.65 3.61
C ALA A 83 -6.45 5.73 3.31
N ILE A 84 -7.32 5.32 4.25
CA ILE A 84 -8.77 5.41 4.08
C ILE A 84 -9.18 6.87 3.89
N LYS A 85 -8.65 7.76 4.73
CA LYS A 85 -8.92 9.21 4.64
C LYS A 85 -8.43 9.81 3.33
N VAL A 86 -7.25 9.41 2.85
CA VAL A 86 -6.73 9.85 1.54
C VAL A 86 -7.66 9.43 0.41
N PHE A 87 -8.19 8.20 0.45
CA PHE A 87 -9.12 7.72 -0.58
C PHE A 87 -10.48 8.42 -0.51
N GLU A 88 -10.95 8.79 0.68
CA GLU A 88 -12.20 9.54 0.86
C GLU A 88 -12.07 11.01 0.43
N THR A 89 -10.99 11.70 0.81
CA THR A 89 -10.84 13.14 0.56
C THR A 89 -10.12 13.47 -0.75
N SER A 90 -9.38 12.51 -1.33
CA SER A 90 -8.44 12.73 -2.43
C SER A 90 -7.35 13.78 -2.12
N GLU A 91 -7.14 14.10 -0.84
CA GLU A 91 -6.13 15.05 -0.38
C GLU A 91 -4.91 14.31 0.20
N VAL A 92 -3.73 14.91 0.03
CA VAL A 92 -2.49 14.37 0.61
C VAL A 92 -2.58 14.43 2.14
N GLN A 93 -2.45 13.28 2.79
CA GLN A 93 -2.39 13.18 4.25
C GLN A 93 -0.98 12.86 4.68
N CYS A 94 -0.42 13.71 5.55
CA CYS A 94 0.85 13.46 6.22
C CYS A 94 0.56 13.17 7.69
N VAL A 95 0.87 11.96 8.15
CA VAL A 95 0.78 11.61 9.56
C VAL A 95 2.19 11.46 10.10
N SER A 96 2.58 12.38 10.98
CA SER A 96 3.77 12.23 11.79
C SER A 96 3.38 11.53 13.10
N CYS A 97 3.82 10.29 13.28
CA CYS A 97 3.80 9.68 14.61
C CYS A 97 4.83 10.41 15.48
N SER A 98 4.38 11.40 16.25
CA SER A 98 5.12 11.83 17.43
C SER A 98 5.06 10.64 18.39
N GLY A 99 6.16 9.89 18.50
CA GLY A 99 6.23 8.75 19.41
C GLY A 99 5.89 9.19 20.83
N ARG A 100 4.64 8.95 21.25
CA ARG A 100 4.29 8.95 22.66
C ARG A 100 4.61 7.54 23.14
N GLY A 101 5.82 7.38 23.67
CA GLY A 101 6.08 6.29 24.58
C GLY A 101 5.11 6.43 25.75
N ASP A 102 4.35 5.36 26.01
CA ASP A 102 3.88 5.08 27.36
C ASP A 102 4.71 3.88 27.85
N GLY A 103 5.29 4.08 29.04
CA GLY A 103 6.41 3.33 29.61
C GLY A 103 6.10 1.93 30.12
#